data_AF-A0A7C3BFF7-F1
#
_entry.id   AF-A0A7C3BFF7-F1
#
_cell.length_a   1.000
_cell.length_b   1.000
_cell.length_c   1.000
_cell.angle_alpha   90.00
_cell.angle_beta   90.00
_cell.angle_gamma   90.00
#
_symmetry.space_group_name_H-M   'P 1'
#
loop_
_entity.id
_entity.type
_entity.pdbx_description
1 polymer ?
#
loop_
_entity_poly.entity_id
_entity_poly.type
_entity_poly.pdbx_seq_one_letter_code
_entity_poly.pdbx_strand_id
1 'polypeptide(L)' 'MEARVIEIHELCLITGKIEGLDFFTDMVPVDELGNADGREQDALIGARTMEQWEIKLDPRAGVLDLEGLRRREFTEF' A
#
# COMPACT_ATOMS: atom_id res chain seq x y z
N MET A 1 8.47 -11.05 20.15
CA MET A 1 8.78 -10.16 19.02
C MET A 1 9.92 -9.26 19.48
N GLU A 2 11.11 -9.43 18.91
CA GLU A 2 12.19 -8.47 19.09
C GLU A 2 11.96 -7.31 18.13
N ALA A 3 12.09 -6.08 18.62
CA ALA A 3 11.97 -4.89 17.79
C ALA A 3 13.27 -4.69 17.01
N ARG A 4 13.19 -4.70 15.68
CA ARG A 4 14.31 -4.35 14.80
C ARG A 4 14.23 -2.85 14.50
N VAL A 5 15.29 -2.12 14.83
CA VAL A 5 15.44 -0.73 14.39
C VAL A 5 16.02 -0.75 12.98
N ILE A 6 15.38 -0.07 12.05
CA ILE A 6 15.82 0.06 10.66
C ILE A 6 16.06 1.54 10.41
N GLU A 7 17.26 1.88 9.92
CA GLU A 7 17.57 3.22 9.45
C GLU A 7 17.21 3.33 7.97
N ILE A 8 16.45 4.37 7.62
CA ILE A 8 15.97 4.57 6.26
C ILE A 8 16.92 5.53 5.55
N HIS A 9 17.61 5.04 4.53
CA HIS A 9 18.54 5.84 3.73
C HIS A 9 17.96 6.28 2.39
N GLU A 10 16.95 5.58 1.90
CA GLU A 10 16.36 5.80 0.57
C GLU A 10 14.84 5.80 0.64
N LEU A 11 14.23 6.55 -0.27
CA LEU A 11 12.80 6.62 -0.46
C LEU A 11 12.51 6.52 -1.95
N CYS A 12 11.60 5.63 -2.33
CA CYS A 12 11.15 5.45 -3.69
C CYS A 12 9.79 6.11 -3.86
N LEU A 13 9.62 6.87 -4.94
CA LEU A 13 8.31 7.38 -5.35
C LEU A 13 7.77 6.48 -6.45
N ILE A 14 6.58 5.91 -6.25
CA ILE A 14 5.99 4.96 -7.18
C ILE A 14 4.58 5.38 -7.59
N THR A 15 4.27 5.14 -8.87
CA THR A 15 2.89 5.07 -9.36
C THR A 15 2.53 3.60 -9.48
N GLY A 16 1.53 3.17 -8.71
CA GLY A 16 1.01 1.81 -8.72
C GLY A 16 -0.42 1.76 -9.24
N LYS A 17 -0.90 0.54 -9.50
CA LYS A 17 -2.29 0.28 -9.85
C LYS A 17 -2.88 -0.80 -8.95
N ILE A 18 -4.07 -0.54 -8.40
CA ILE A 18 -4.89 -1.55 -7.73
C ILE A 18 -6.16 -1.72 -8.56
N GLU A 19 -6.40 -2.92 -9.08
CA GLU A 19 -7.54 -3.20 -9.98
C GLU A 19 -7.65 -2.22 -11.17
N GLY A 20 -6.50 -1.73 -11.66
CA GLY A 20 -6.41 -0.79 -12.77
C GLY A 20 -6.43 0.69 -12.37
N LEU A 21 -6.85 1.01 -11.14
CA LEU A 21 -6.93 2.37 -10.60
C LEU A 21 -5.55 2.86 -10.14
N ASP A 22 -5.15 4.02 -10.63
CA ASP A 22 -3.86 4.62 -10.30
C ASP A 22 -3.82 5.15 -8.87
N PHE A 23 -2.66 4.99 -8.24
CA PHE A 23 -2.30 5.67 -7.02
C PHE A 23 -0.81 6.00 -7.03
N PHE A 24 -0.43 7.04 -6.29
CA PHE A 24 0.96 7.47 -6.13
C PHE A 24 1.34 7.45 -4.65
N THR A 25 2.51 6.92 -4.31
CA THR A 25 2.98 6.84 -2.93
C THR A 25 4.49 6.84 -2.85
N ASP A 26 5.01 7.25 -1.70
CA ASP A 26 6.36 6.90 -1.29
C ASP A 26 6.43 5.49 -0.69
N MET A 27 7.57 4.84 -0.84
CA MET A 27 7.91 3.52 -0.30
C MET A 27 9.35 3.50 0.18
N VAL A 28 9.62 2.70 1.20
CA VAL A 28 10.96 2.45 1.73
C VAL A 28 11.42 1.07 1.22
N PRO A 29 12.51 0.99 0.46
CA PRO A 29 13.09 -0.30 0.10
C PRO A 29 13.66 -0.97 1.35
N VAL A 30 13.36 -2.24 1.54
CA VAL A 30 13.89 -3.08 2.62
C VAL A 30 14.34 -4.42 2.05
N ASP A 31 15.35 -5.03 2.66
CA ASP A 31 15.93 -6.29 2.18
C ASP A 31 14.95 -7.47 2.28
N GLU A 32 14.10 -7.48 3.32
CA GLU A 32 13.14 -8.54 3.57
C GLU A 32 11.88 -7.99 4.27
N LEU A 33 10.70 -8.42 3.84
CA LEU A 33 9.42 -8.12 4.50
C LEU A 33 8.92 -9.27 5.39
N GLY A 34 9.48 -10.46 5.21
CA GLY A 34 9.12 -11.66 5.94
C GLY A 34 7.94 -12.41 5.33
N ASN A 35 7.33 -13.27 6.14
CA ASN A 35 6.26 -14.18 5.71
C ASN A 35 4.95 -13.87 6.45
N ALA A 36 3.85 -13.86 5.72
CA ALA A 36 2.49 -13.85 6.26
C ALA A 36 1.69 -14.98 5.58
N ASP A 37 0.93 -15.74 6.38
CA ASP A 37 0.12 -16.87 5.90
C ASP A 37 0.89 -17.89 5.02
N GLY A 38 2.17 -18.11 5.36
CA GLY A 38 3.06 -19.04 4.65
C GLY A 38 3.54 -18.53 3.29
N ARG A 39 3.38 -17.24 2.99
CA ARG A 39 3.85 -16.60 1.76
C ARG A 39 4.83 -15.49 2.07
N GLU A 40 5.91 -15.44 1.31
CA GLU A 40 6.82 -14.29 1.29
C GLU A 40 6.07 -13.08 0.71
N GLN A 41 6.34 -11.90 1.26
CA GLN A 41 5.65 -10.68 0.90
C GLN A 41 6.54 -9.82 0.02
N ASP A 42 6.01 -9.38 -1.13
CA ASP A 42 6.74 -8.51 -2.06
C ASP A 42 6.63 -7.03 -1.69
N ALA A 43 5.53 -6.63 -1.05
CA ALA A 43 5.26 -5.26 -0.67
C ALA A 43 4.36 -5.17 0.57
N LEU A 44 4.54 -4.12 1.36
CA LEU A 44 3.65 -3.75 2.45
C LEU A 44 3.05 -2.37 2.17
N ILE A 45 1.72 -2.31 2.03
CA ILE A 45 1.01 -1.03 1.95
C ILE A 45 0.64 -0.59 3.36
N GLY A 46 1.27 0.49 3.82
CA GLY A 46 1.01 1.06 5.14
C GLY A 46 -0.29 1.87 5.19
N ALA A 47 -0.78 2.09 6.42
CA ALA A 47 -2.01 2.85 6.67
C ALA A 47 -1.98 4.26 6.05
N ARG A 48 -0.82 4.93 6.01
CA ARG A 48 -0.66 6.26 5.41
C ARG A 48 -1.11 6.29 3.94
N THR A 49 -0.63 5.35 3.13
CA THR A 49 -1.01 5.23 1.72
C THR A 49 -2.50 4.92 1.59
N MET A 50 -3.01 4.02 2.44
CA MET A 50 -4.43 3.66 2.44
C MET A 50 -5.32 4.87 2.75
N GLU A 51 -4.98 5.65 3.78
CA GLU A 51 -5.72 6.85 4.18
C GLU A 51 -5.68 7.94 3.09
N GLN A 52 -4.50 8.20 2.53
CA GLN A 52 -4.33 9.20 1.47
C GLN A 52 -5.26 8.94 0.27
N TRP A 53 -5.43 7.66 -0.07
CA TRP A 53 -6.23 7.21 -1.21
C TRP A 53 -7.64 6.74 -0.84
N GLU A 54 -8.02 6.89 0.44
CA GLU A 54 -9.30 6.45 1.00
C GLU A 54 -9.61 4.98 0.70
N ILE A 55 -8.57 4.14 0.67
CA ILE A 55 -8.66 2.68 0.55
C ILE A 55 -9.08 2.13 1.90
N LYS A 56 -10.20 1.43 1.95
CA LYS A 56 -10.73 0.83 3.18
C LYS A 56 -10.69 -0.68 3.10
N LEU A 57 -10.60 -1.32 4.26
CA LEU A 57 -10.70 -2.77 4.39
C LEU A 57 -12.17 -3.13 4.66
N ASP A 58 -12.71 -4.12 3.95
CA ASP A 58 -13.90 -4.85 4.37
C ASP A 58 -13.46 -6.24 4.88
N PRO A 59 -13.27 -6.42 6.20
CA PRO A 59 -12.84 -7.70 6.76
C PRO A 59 -13.88 -8.81 6.62
N ARG A 60 -15.16 -8.48 6.41
CA ARG A 60 -16.23 -9.48 6.30
C ARG A 60 -16.22 -10.14 4.93
N ALA A 61 -15.96 -9.36 3.89
CA ALA A 61 -15.86 -9.85 2.52
C ALA A 61 -14.42 -10.22 2.13
N GLY A 62 -13.42 -9.79 2.90
CA GLY A 62 -12.00 -10.03 2.60
C GLY A 62 -11.54 -9.24 1.37
N VAL A 63 -12.11 -8.05 1.16
CA VAL A 63 -11.84 -7.20 -0.01
C VAL A 63 -11.45 -5.78 0.39
N LEU A 64 -10.87 -5.06 -0.56
CA LEU A 64 -10.63 -3.62 -0.45
C LEU A 64 -11.83 -2.84 -1.01
N ASP A 65 -12.27 -1.82 -0.28
CA ASP A 65 -13.14 -0.78 -0.82
C ASP A 65 -12.25 0.31 -1.44
N LEU A 66 -12.37 0.44 -2.76
CA LEU A 66 -11.58 1.34 -3.62
C LEU A 66 -12.41 2.52 -4.15
N GLU A 67 -13.58 2.83 -3.57
CA GLU A 67 -14.40 3.97 -4.02
C GLU A 67 -13.63 5.30 -4.01
N GLY A 68 -12.70 5.47 -3.06
CA GLY A 68 -11.81 6.62 -2.98
C GLY A 68 -11.00 6.85 -4.24
N LEU A 69 -10.33 5.80 -4.73
CA LEU A 69 -9.55 5.83 -5.97
C LEU A 69 -10.44 6.13 -7.18
N ARG A 70 -11.60 5.45 -7.29
CA ARG A 70 -12.53 5.63 -8.42
C ARG A 70 -13.00 7.08 -8.56
N ARG A 71 -13.32 7.77 -7.46
CA ARG A 71 -13.76 9.18 -7.51
C ARG A 71 -12.72 10.11 -8.14
N ARG A 72 -11.43 9.81 -7.98
CA ARG A 72 -10.32 10.70 -8.40
C ARG A 72 -9.93 10.49 -9.85
N GLU A 73 -10.13 9.30 -10.40
CA GLU A 73 -9.99 9.03 -11.84
C GLU A 73 -10.86 9.97 -12.69
N PHE A 74 -12.04 10.36 -12.17
CA PHE A 74 -12.94 11.31 -12.83
C PHE A 74 -12.55 12.79 -12.67
N THR A 75 -11.51 13.11 -11.88
CA THR A 75 -11.18 14.51 -11.54
C THR A 75 -9.86 14.99 -12.18
N GLU A 76 -9.02 14.08 -12.70
CA GLU A 76 -7.81 14.45 -13.43
C GLU A 76 -8.17 14.78 -14.90
N PHE A 77 -8.38 16.08 -15.18
CA PHE A 77 -8.47 16.67 -16.52
C PHE A 77 -7.51 17.85 -16.64
#